data_AF-A0AA39YWP1-F1
#
_entry.id   AF-A0AA39YWP1-F1
#
_cell.length_a   1.000
_cell.length_b   1.000
_cell.length_c   1.000
_cell.angle_alpha   90.00
_cell.angle_beta   90.00
_cell.angle_gamma   90.00
#
_symmetry.space_group_name_H-M   'P 1'
#
loop_
_entity.id
_entity.type
_entity.pdbx_description
1 polymer ?
#
loop_
_entity_poly.entity_id
_entity_poly.type
_entity_poly.pdbx_seq_one_letter_code
_entity_poly.pdbx_strand_id
1 'polypeptide(L)'
;MKPAVAVPAIAALVYRAWSRKSLTPPGIAVALLTAVAHAVHPWSVFFALLAVFFLTGTAATKVKHDVKARLTQSSSGASGGEGARTHVQVLANSLVASALILLHTWQLSRSAQSDTECWAPASHLPVVGIVANYAAVASDTLSSELGLLSKSRPRLITAPWRAVPPGTNGGVSPAGLAAAVAGALVISLTAVALTPFCREWDAPSKAAFVAAMTSVGVFGSLLDSLLGALLQASVVDVRTGKVVEGAGGRKVPVHSAGSLHSKQRAKIRSAAASHDRSGDGVASSSGVDAGAAKVVLDSAARAGSILPEDGKHNNESRRVETGRDILSNNGVNFVMAASASVAAMAGAAFVWDIPLSTILAI
;
A
#
# COMPACT_ATOMS: atom_id res chain seq x y z
N MET A 1 -10.93 26.54 2.92
CA MET A 1 -12.22 26.14 2.35
C MET A 1 -13.30 26.61 3.30
N LYS A 2 -14.48 27.05 2.84
CA LYS A 2 -15.52 27.55 3.75
C LYS A 2 -15.92 26.45 4.75
N PRO A 3 -15.96 26.72 6.08
CA PRO A 3 -16.30 25.71 7.09
C PRO A 3 -17.66 25.03 6.83
N ALA A 4 -18.63 25.80 6.32
CA ALA A 4 -19.96 25.31 5.95
C ALA A 4 -19.93 24.19 4.88
N VAL A 5 -18.88 24.11 4.06
CA VAL A 5 -18.65 23.04 3.09
C VAL A 5 -17.73 21.96 3.67
N ALA A 6 -16.69 22.37 4.40
CA ALA A 6 -15.69 21.47 4.97
C ALA A 6 -16.25 20.47 5.96
N VAL A 7 -17.00 20.96 6.96
CA VAL A 7 -17.53 20.12 8.04
C VAL A 7 -18.42 19.00 7.49
N PRO A 8 -19.45 19.27 6.67
CA PRO A 8 -20.29 18.19 6.14
C PRO A 8 -19.52 17.27 5.18
N ALA A 9 -18.58 17.78 4.39
CA ALA A 9 -17.80 16.94 3.48
C ALA A 9 -16.87 15.98 4.24
N ILE A 10 -16.19 16.45 5.29
CA ILE A 10 -15.36 15.62 6.18
C ILE A 10 -16.24 14.58 6.87
N ALA A 11 -17.37 14.99 7.43
CA ALA A 11 -18.30 14.08 8.10
C ALA A 11 -18.79 12.97 7.14
N ALA A 12 -19.11 13.33 5.88
CA ALA A 12 -19.51 12.36 4.86
C ALA A 12 -18.40 11.36 4.53
N LEU A 13 -17.14 11.81 4.39
CA LEU A 13 -16.00 10.91 4.16
C LEU A 13 -15.73 9.99 5.35
N VAL A 14 -15.79 10.51 6.57
CA VAL A 14 -15.62 9.72 7.80
C VAL A 14 -16.74 8.68 7.94
N TYR A 15 -17.99 9.10 7.77
CA TYR A 15 -19.14 8.19 7.78
C TYR A 15 -19.01 7.11 6.72
N ARG A 16 -18.58 7.48 5.51
CA ARG A 16 -18.34 6.52 4.42
C ARG A 16 -17.20 5.54 4.77
N ALA A 17 -16.11 6.01 5.36
CA ALA A 17 -14.99 5.15 5.76
C ALA A 17 -15.42 4.14 6.84
N TRP A 18 -16.20 4.60 7.82
CA TRP A 18 -16.76 3.77 8.89
C TRP A 18 -17.79 2.75 8.38
N SER A 19 -18.84 3.22 7.70
CA SER A 19 -19.95 2.39 7.19
C SER A 19 -19.48 1.31 6.21
N ARG A 20 -18.44 1.60 5.43
CA ARG A 20 -17.88 0.66 4.46
C ARG A 20 -16.63 -0.06 4.94
N LYS A 21 -16.29 0.06 6.24
CA LYS A 21 -15.10 -0.55 6.89
C LYS A 21 -13.83 -0.39 6.05
N SER A 22 -13.68 0.76 5.39
CA SER A 22 -12.59 1.00 4.43
C SER A 22 -11.28 1.37 5.14
N LEU A 23 -11.39 1.87 6.37
CA LEU A 23 -10.28 2.20 7.26
C LEU A 23 -10.46 1.48 8.60
N THR A 24 -9.34 1.15 9.24
CA THR A 24 -9.31 0.72 10.65
C THR A 24 -9.75 1.87 11.58
N PRO A 25 -10.23 1.61 12.82
CA PRO A 25 -10.61 2.69 13.74
C PRO A 25 -9.50 3.73 13.99
N PRO A 26 -8.22 3.35 14.25
CA PRO A 26 -7.13 4.32 14.30
C PRO A 26 -6.89 5.03 12.96
N GLY A 27 -7.11 4.32 11.84
CA GLY A 27 -7.05 4.90 10.50
C GLY A 27 -8.08 5.99 10.27
N ILE A 28 -9.30 5.85 10.79
CA ILE A 28 -10.35 6.88 10.72
C ILE A 28 -9.93 8.13 11.50
N ALA A 29 -9.37 7.98 12.70
CA ALA A 29 -8.91 9.10 13.51
C ALA A 29 -7.82 9.91 12.79
N VAL A 30 -6.81 9.23 12.23
CA VAL A 30 -5.74 9.87 11.46
C VAL A 30 -6.26 10.46 10.14
N ALA A 31 -7.20 9.79 9.46
CA ALA A 31 -7.82 10.33 8.25
C ALA A 31 -8.64 11.59 8.54
N LEU A 32 -9.30 11.68 9.70
CA LEU A 32 -9.99 12.90 10.14
C LEU A 32 -8.99 14.05 10.33
N LEU A 33 -7.88 13.82 11.04
CA LEU A 33 -6.84 14.85 11.22
C LEU A 33 -6.25 15.31 9.89
N THR A 34 -5.97 14.35 9.00
CA THR A 34 -5.49 14.62 7.64
C THR A 34 -6.50 15.46 6.86
N ALA A 35 -7.77 15.09 6.90
CA ALA A 35 -8.85 15.80 6.21
C ALA A 35 -9.02 17.24 6.72
N VAL A 36 -8.89 17.46 8.04
CA VAL A 36 -8.88 18.80 8.63
C VAL A 36 -7.69 19.61 8.13
N ALA A 37 -6.47 19.04 8.17
CA ALA A 37 -5.26 19.71 7.66
C ALA A 37 -5.37 20.12 6.18
N HIS A 38 -6.12 19.35 5.37
CA HIS A 38 -6.38 19.70 3.98
C HIS A 38 -7.50 20.75 3.81
N ALA A 39 -8.49 20.75 4.70
CA ALA A 39 -9.66 21.61 4.60
C ALA A 39 -9.45 23.02 5.18
N VAL A 40 -8.49 23.18 6.10
CA VAL A 40 -8.13 24.51 6.64
C VAL A 40 -7.58 25.44 5.56
N HIS A 41 -6.91 24.89 4.54
CA HIS A 41 -6.37 25.67 3.43
C HIS A 41 -7.49 26.39 2.67
N PRO A 42 -7.37 27.70 2.32
CA PRO A 42 -8.41 28.47 1.64
C PRO A 42 -8.99 27.80 0.39
N TRP A 43 -8.13 27.27 -0.47
CA TRP A 43 -8.51 26.57 -1.70
C TRP A 43 -9.00 25.14 -1.42
N SER A 44 -10.18 24.79 -1.95
CA SER A 44 -10.82 23.47 -1.76
C SER A 44 -10.10 22.33 -2.48
N VAL A 45 -9.25 22.64 -3.46
CA VAL A 45 -8.56 21.64 -4.29
C VAL A 45 -7.82 20.60 -3.45
N PHE A 46 -7.12 20.98 -2.39
CA PHE A 46 -6.32 20.03 -1.63
C PHE A 46 -7.18 19.00 -0.88
N PHE A 47 -8.29 19.43 -0.27
CA PHE A 47 -9.26 18.51 0.29
C PHE A 47 -9.90 17.62 -0.80
N ALA A 48 -10.18 18.19 -1.98
CA ALA A 48 -10.72 17.42 -3.09
C ALA A 48 -9.74 16.37 -3.63
N LEU A 49 -8.44 16.65 -3.73
CA LEU A 49 -7.42 15.67 -4.11
C LEU A 49 -7.37 14.49 -3.14
N LEU A 50 -7.40 14.76 -1.83
CA LEU A 50 -7.51 13.73 -0.79
C LEU A 50 -8.78 12.89 -0.97
N ALA A 51 -9.92 13.54 -1.18
CA ALA A 51 -11.20 12.86 -1.37
C ALA A 51 -11.20 11.98 -2.62
N VAL A 52 -10.72 12.50 -3.75
CA VAL A 52 -10.62 11.76 -5.02
C VAL A 52 -9.68 10.57 -4.87
N PHE A 53 -8.50 10.75 -4.27
CA PHE A 53 -7.57 9.66 -3.98
C PHE A 53 -8.22 8.56 -3.11
N PHE A 54 -8.88 8.95 -2.02
CA PHE A 54 -9.54 8.00 -1.12
C PHE A 54 -10.66 7.23 -1.84
N LEU A 55 -11.52 7.93 -2.59
CA LEU A 55 -12.68 7.33 -3.26
C LEU A 55 -12.26 6.42 -4.40
N THR A 56 -11.32 6.86 -5.25
CA THR A 56 -10.80 6.06 -6.38
C THR A 56 -10.00 4.87 -5.90
N GLY A 57 -9.13 5.04 -4.90
CA GLY A 57 -8.41 3.92 -4.28
C GLY A 57 -9.36 2.89 -3.65
N THR A 58 -10.38 3.35 -2.91
CA THR A 58 -11.41 2.46 -2.33
C THR A 58 -12.28 1.78 -3.39
N ALA A 59 -12.48 2.41 -4.55
CA ALA A 59 -13.17 1.78 -5.67
C ALA A 59 -12.30 0.68 -6.29
N ALA A 60 -11.02 0.97 -6.54
CA ALA A 60 -10.05 0.04 -7.12
C ALA A 60 -9.86 -1.21 -6.25
N THR A 61 -9.80 -1.07 -4.92
CA THR A 61 -9.71 -2.23 -4.00
C THR A 61 -10.90 -3.18 -4.15
N LYS A 62 -12.10 -2.66 -4.45
CA LYS A 62 -13.32 -3.46 -4.60
C LYS A 62 -13.50 -4.12 -5.97
N VAL A 63 -12.84 -3.62 -7.01
CA VAL A 63 -12.94 -4.21 -8.36
C VAL A 63 -12.47 -5.66 -8.31
N LYS A 64 -13.38 -6.60 -8.59
CA LYS A 64 -13.12 -8.05 -8.60
C LYS A 64 -12.37 -8.55 -7.36
N HIS A 65 -12.74 -8.04 -6.18
CA HIS A 65 -12.10 -8.37 -4.91
C HIS A 65 -11.97 -9.90 -4.69
N ASP A 66 -13.00 -10.68 -5.00
CA ASP A 66 -12.98 -12.14 -4.83
C ASP A 66 -11.95 -12.86 -5.72
N VAL A 67 -11.63 -12.28 -6.87
CA VAL A 67 -10.57 -12.78 -7.76
C VAL A 67 -9.21 -12.41 -7.18
N LYS A 68 -9.02 -11.14 -6.77
CA LYS A 68 -7.75 -10.66 -6.18
C LYS A 68 -7.38 -11.43 -4.92
N ALA A 69 -8.37 -11.74 -4.07
CA ALA A 69 -8.16 -12.51 -2.84
C ALA A 69 -7.64 -13.94 -3.07
N ARG A 70 -7.74 -14.45 -4.30
CA ARG A 70 -7.20 -15.75 -4.71
C ARG A 70 -5.81 -15.65 -5.34
N LEU A 71 -5.34 -14.46 -5.69
CA LEU A 71 -4.05 -14.25 -6.35
C LEU A 71 -2.88 -14.11 -5.36
N THR A 72 -3.15 -13.57 -4.16
CA THR A 72 -2.16 -13.44 -3.07
C THR A 72 -2.61 -14.19 -1.82
N GLN A 73 -1.74 -14.28 -0.82
CA GLN A 73 -2.03 -14.85 0.50
C GLN A 73 -1.72 -13.83 1.59
N SER A 74 -2.54 -13.80 2.64
CA SER A 74 -2.18 -13.03 3.83
C SER A 74 -1.15 -13.78 4.67
N SER A 75 -0.18 -13.07 5.22
CA SER A 75 0.77 -13.59 6.23
C SER A 75 0.09 -14.22 7.46
N SER A 76 -1.17 -13.83 7.76
CA SER A 76 -2.00 -14.39 8.83
C SER A 76 -2.74 -15.70 8.47
N GLY A 77 -2.60 -16.20 7.24
CA GLY A 77 -3.23 -17.45 6.79
C GLY A 77 -4.67 -17.30 6.27
N ALA A 78 -5.22 -16.08 6.26
CA ALA A 78 -6.49 -15.78 5.58
C ALA A 78 -6.29 -15.69 4.06
N SER A 79 -7.38 -15.75 3.28
CA SER A 79 -7.37 -15.38 1.85
C SER A 79 -6.71 -14.01 1.67
N GLY A 80 -5.89 -13.84 0.64
CA GLY A 80 -5.21 -12.58 0.36
C GLY A 80 -6.17 -11.44 0.03
N GLY A 81 -5.62 -10.27 -0.28
CA GLY A 81 -6.38 -9.06 -0.56
C GLY A 81 -6.26 -8.02 0.56
N GLU A 82 -6.13 -6.77 0.16
CA GLU A 82 -5.90 -5.66 1.08
C GLU A 82 -7.14 -5.43 1.96
N GLY A 83 -6.96 -5.56 3.28
CA GLY A 83 -8.00 -5.27 4.26
C GLY A 83 -8.25 -3.76 4.44
N ALA A 84 -8.94 -3.39 5.52
CA ALA A 84 -9.15 -1.99 5.86
C ALA A 84 -7.79 -1.28 6.04
N ARG A 85 -7.61 -0.10 5.41
CA ARG A 85 -6.32 0.60 5.48
C ARG A 85 -6.03 1.12 6.89
N THR A 86 -4.76 1.06 7.26
CA THR A 86 -4.28 1.44 8.58
C THR A 86 -3.95 2.93 8.68
N HIS A 87 -3.81 3.45 9.89
CA HIS A 87 -3.32 4.80 10.14
C HIS A 87 -1.93 5.05 9.53
N VAL A 88 -1.05 4.04 9.53
CA VAL A 88 0.28 4.14 8.91
C VAL A 88 0.18 4.29 7.40
N GLN A 89 -0.74 3.56 6.74
CA GLN A 89 -1.00 3.73 5.31
C GLN A 89 -1.57 5.11 4.97
N VAL A 90 -2.45 5.64 5.83
CA VAL A 90 -2.97 7.01 5.66
C VAL A 90 -1.82 8.02 5.73
N LEU A 91 -0.96 7.93 6.75
CA LEU A 91 0.19 8.83 6.90
C LEU A 91 1.19 8.69 5.76
N ALA A 92 1.55 7.47 5.38
CA ALA A 92 2.53 7.21 4.32
C ALA A 92 2.19 7.93 3.01
N ASN A 93 0.91 7.96 2.66
CA ASN A 93 0.47 8.55 1.40
C ASN A 93 0.15 10.06 1.48
N SER A 94 -0.07 10.62 2.68
CA SER A 94 -0.62 11.98 2.83
C SER A 94 0.16 12.91 3.73
N LEU A 95 1.17 12.44 4.48
CA LEU A 95 1.91 13.27 5.43
C LEU A 95 2.69 14.38 4.73
N VAL A 96 3.35 14.08 3.61
CA VAL A 96 4.10 15.07 2.81
C VAL A 96 3.16 16.15 2.28
N ALA A 97 2.05 15.75 1.65
CA ALA A 97 1.01 16.69 1.21
C ALA A 97 0.46 17.53 2.37
N SER A 98 0.14 16.92 3.52
CA SER A 98 -0.36 17.62 4.71
C SER A 98 0.63 18.69 5.17
N ALA A 99 1.91 18.37 5.25
CA ALA A 99 2.95 19.31 5.66
C ALA A 99 3.06 20.48 4.67
N LEU A 100 3.09 20.21 3.36
CA LEU A 100 3.14 21.25 2.33
C LEU A 100 1.87 22.12 2.33
N ILE A 101 0.70 21.55 2.58
CA ILE A 101 -0.56 22.30 2.66
C ILE A 101 -0.56 23.24 3.86
N LEU A 102 -0.12 22.76 5.03
CA LEU A 102 -0.03 23.59 6.23
C LEU A 102 1.00 24.70 6.07
N LEU A 103 2.15 24.40 5.45
CA LEU A 103 3.16 25.41 5.08
C LEU A 103 2.56 26.48 4.17
N HIS A 104 1.90 26.07 3.08
CA HIS A 104 1.29 27.00 2.13
C HIS A 104 0.14 27.81 2.75
N THR A 105 -0.66 27.19 3.63
CA THR A 105 -1.71 27.89 4.40
C THR A 105 -1.11 29.00 5.24
N TRP A 106 0.03 28.74 5.87
CA TRP A 106 0.73 29.70 6.71
C TRP A 106 1.44 30.80 5.91
N GLN A 107 1.96 30.49 4.71
CA GLN A 107 2.49 31.50 3.78
C GLN A 107 1.38 32.47 3.36
N LEU A 108 0.21 31.95 2.97
CA LEU A 108 -0.93 32.79 2.60
C LEU A 108 -1.45 33.64 3.76
N SER A 109 -1.37 33.16 5.01
CA SER A 109 -1.84 33.95 6.16
C SER A 109 -0.87 35.07 6.58
N ARG A 110 0.39 35.00 6.13
CA ARG A 110 1.42 36.03 6.34
C ARG A 110 1.43 37.08 5.24
N SER A 111 1.03 36.71 4.03
CA SER A 111 0.95 37.62 2.89
C SER A 111 -0.11 38.70 3.15
N ALA A 112 0.25 39.98 2.98
CA ALA A 112 -0.61 41.12 3.30
C ALA A 112 -1.86 41.28 2.39
N GLN A 113 -2.07 40.36 1.44
CA GLN A 113 -3.20 40.31 0.52
C GLN A 113 -4.22 39.27 0.98
N SER A 114 -5.12 39.66 1.89
CA SER A 114 -6.29 38.86 2.24
C SER A 114 -7.48 39.22 1.34
N ASP A 115 -7.73 38.41 0.31
CA ASP A 115 -9.06 37.88 -0.04
C ASP A 115 -8.93 37.03 -1.32
N THR A 116 -8.92 35.71 -1.16
CA THR A 116 -8.94 34.72 -2.27
C THR A 116 -7.86 34.94 -3.34
N GLU A 117 -6.59 34.90 -2.92
CA GLU A 117 -5.47 34.90 -3.86
C GLU A 117 -5.61 33.70 -4.83
N CYS A 118 -5.57 34.00 -6.12
CA CYS A 118 -5.52 32.99 -7.17
C CYS A 118 -4.07 32.52 -7.35
N TRP A 119 -3.87 31.34 -7.91
CA TRP A 119 -2.54 30.83 -8.22
C TRP A 119 -2.03 31.47 -9.52
N ALA A 120 -1.09 32.42 -9.40
CA ALA A 120 -0.38 32.96 -10.54
C ALA A 120 0.68 31.96 -11.04
N PRO A 121 1.03 31.98 -12.34
CA PRO A 121 2.14 31.18 -12.84
C PRO A 121 3.42 31.48 -12.04
N ALA A 122 4.22 30.46 -11.74
CA ALA A 122 5.49 30.59 -11.03
C ALA A 122 5.42 31.18 -9.60
N SER A 123 4.25 31.28 -8.96
CA SER A 123 4.15 32.00 -7.66
C SER A 123 4.14 31.11 -6.41
N HIS A 124 3.89 29.80 -6.51
CA HIS A 124 3.81 28.91 -5.33
C HIS A 124 4.24 27.46 -5.64
N LEU A 125 5.52 27.13 -5.40
CA LEU A 125 6.04 25.77 -5.56
C LEU A 125 5.35 24.70 -4.70
N PRO A 126 4.94 24.95 -3.44
CA PRO A 126 4.27 23.94 -2.63
C PRO A 126 3.02 23.35 -3.29
N VAL A 127 2.28 24.13 -4.08
CA VAL A 127 1.10 23.67 -4.84
C VAL A 127 1.48 22.53 -5.78
N VAL A 128 2.58 22.67 -6.51
CA VAL A 128 3.11 21.63 -7.42
C VAL A 128 3.46 20.37 -6.62
N GLY A 129 4.15 20.52 -5.49
CA GLY A 129 4.53 19.40 -4.63
C GLY A 129 3.34 18.62 -4.08
N ILE A 130 2.25 19.32 -3.72
CA ILE A 130 1.01 18.70 -3.22
C ILE A 130 0.30 17.92 -4.32
N VAL A 131 0.17 18.50 -5.52
CA VAL A 131 -0.45 17.82 -6.67
C VAL A 131 0.37 16.59 -7.06
N ALA A 132 1.71 16.73 -7.12
CA ALA A 132 2.63 15.65 -7.40
C ALA A 132 2.54 14.49 -6.40
N ASN A 133 2.43 14.79 -5.09
CA ASN A 133 2.21 13.79 -4.04
C ASN A 133 0.98 12.94 -4.40
N TYR A 134 -0.16 13.61 -4.59
CA TYR A 134 -1.42 12.92 -4.84
C TYR A 134 -1.44 12.18 -6.18
N ALA A 135 -0.82 12.74 -7.21
CA ALA A 135 -0.71 12.09 -8.52
C ALA A 135 0.09 10.80 -8.39
N ALA A 136 1.22 10.82 -7.68
CA ALA A 136 2.09 9.67 -7.49
C ALA A 136 1.42 8.57 -6.64
N VAL A 137 0.85 8.91 -5.47
CA VAL A 137 0.19 7.90 -4.60
C VAL A 137 -1.10 7.35 -5.23
N ALA A 138 -1.84 8.15 -6.01
CA ALA A 138 -3.01 7.66 -6.74
C ALA A 138 -2.61 6.76 -7.90
N SER A 139 -1.59 7.15 -8.66
CA SER A 139 -1.01 6.34 -9.74
C SER A 139 -0.58 4.97 -9.22
N ASP A 140 0.21 4.96 -8.15
CA ASP A 140 0.72 3.74 -7.53
C ASP A 140 -0.39 2.85 -6.96
N THR A 141 -1.33 3.44 -6.21
CA THR A 141 -2.46 2.71 -5.63
C THR A 141 -3.33 2.06 -6.72
N LEU A 142 -3.61 2.76 -7.82
CA LEU A 142 -4.42 2.19 -8.89
C LEU A 142 -3.63 1.14 -9.69
N SER A 143 -2.33 1.38 -9.91
CA SER A 143 -1.41 0.47 -10.58
C SER A 143 -1.33 -0.88 -9.86
N SER A 144 -1.10 -0.87 -8.55
CA SER A 144 -1.02 -2.08 -7.72
C SER A 144 -2.35 -2.81 -7.64
N GLU A 145 -3.45 -2.10 -7.37
CA GLU A 145 -4.78 -2.70 -7.19
C GLU A 145 -5.38 -3.29 -8.47
N LEU A 146 -5.27 -2.58 -9.59
CA LEU A 146 -5.84 -3.03 -10.87
C LEU A 146 -4.83 -3.86 -11.68
N GLY A 147 -3.53 -3.63 -11.50
CA GLY A 147 -2.47 -4.40 -12.13
C GLY A 147 -2.41 -5.86 -11.66
N LEU A 148 -2.86 -6.14 -10.43
CA LEU A 148 -3.09 -7.51 -9.93
C LEU A 148 -4.01 -8.33 -10.85
N LEU A 149 -4.95 -7.68 -11.54
CA LEU A 149 -5.90 -8.31 -12.45
C LEU A 149 -5.39 -8.42 -13.90
N SER A 150 -4.13 -8.07 -14.15
CA SER A 150 -3.52 -8.17 -15.49
C SER A 150 -3.56 -9.60 -16.01
N LYS A 151 -3.93 -9.77 -17.29
CA LYS A 151 -3.86 -11.08 -17.98
C LYS A 151 -2.42 -11.50 -18.25
N SER A 152 -1.53 -10.52 -18.46
CA SER A 152 -0.10 -10.74 -18.67
C SER A 152 0.61 -10.78 -17.32
N ARG A 153 1.50 -11.77 -17.14
CA ARG A 153 2.34 -11.85 -15.94
C ARG A 153 3.19 -10.57 -15.80
N PRO A 154 3.26 -9.99 -14.60
CA PRO A 154 4.12 -8.82 -14.36
C PRO A 154 5.59 -9.18 -14.58
N ARG A 155 6.37 -8.18 -14.99
CA ARG A 155 7.82 -8.27 -15.20
C ARG A 155 8.53 -7.43 -14.14
N LEU A 156 9.63 -7.95 -13.60
CA LEU A 156 10.38 -7.24 -12.56
C LEU A 156 11.06 -6.00 -13.15
N ILE A 157 10.88 -4.82 -12.54
CA ILE A 157 11.42 -3.56 -13.06
C ILE A 157 12.95 -3.54 -13.15
N THR A 158 13.65 -4.21 -12.24
CA THR A 158 15.12 -4.32 -12.23
C THR A 158 15.66 -5.42 -13.16
N ALA A 159 14.81 -6.33 -13.60
CA ALA A 159 15.15 -7.39 -14.55
C ALA A 159 13.96 -7.65 -15.48
N PRO A 160 13.69 -6.77 -16.47
CA PRO A 160 12.45 -6.81 -17.27
C PRO A 160 12.23 -8.12 -18.05
N TRP A 161 13.28 -8.91 -18.27
CA TRP A 161 13.18 -10.25 -18.87
C TRP A 161 12.55 -11.28 -17.92
N ARG A 162 12.57 -11.07 -16.60
CA ARG A 162 12.05 -11.99 -15.58
C ARG A 162 10.57 -11.72 -15.31
N ALA A 163 9.74 -12.72 -15.61
CA ALA A 163 8.35 -12.74 -15.18
C ALA A 163 8.25 -13.14 -13.70
N VAL A 164 7.42 -12.46 -12.93
CA VAL A 164 7.22 -12.70 -11.49
C VAL A 164 5.75 -12.96 -11.18
N PRO A 165 5.43 -13.60 -10.03
CA PRO A 165 4.05 -13.76 -9.60
C PRO A 165 3.32 -12.41 -9.39
N PRO A 166 2.00 -12.32 -9.64
CA PRO A 166 1.20 -11.17 -9.27
C PRO A 166 1.34 -10.82 -7.77
N GLY A 167 1.42 -9.53 -7.46
CA GLY A 167 1.65 -9.02 -6.09
C GLY A 167 3.12 -8.91 -5.70
N THR A 168 4.07 -9.30 -6.57
CA THR A 168 5.50 -9.13 -6.29
C THR A 168 5.87 -7.65 -6.28
N ASN A 169 6.56 -7.19 -5.23
CA ASN A 169 7.04 -5.80 -5.16
C ASN A 169 8.01 -5.54 -6.32
N GLY A 170 7.73 -4.48 -7.08
CA GLY A 170 8.45 -4.13 -8.31
C GLY A 170 8.05 -4.90 -9.56
N GLY A 171 6.98 -5.68 -9.51
CA GLY A 171 6.35 -6.27 -10.70
C GLY A 171 5.53 -5.23 -11.45
N VAL A 172 5.90 -4.93 -12.70
CA VAL A 172 5.19 -4.00 -13.58
C VAL A 172 4.41 -4.78 -14.63
N SER A 173 3.15 -4.40 -14.87
CA SER A 173 2.30 -5.02 -15.90
C SER A 173 1.64 -3.95 -16.80
N PRO A 174 1.22 -4.29 -18.02
CA PRO A 174 0.54 -3.34 -18.91
C PRO A 174 -0.75 -2.76 -18.31
N ALA A 175 -1.55 -3.60 -17.64
CA ALA A 175 -2.76 -3.14 -16.96
C ALA A 175 -2.44 -2.23 -15.77
N GLY A 176 -1.37 -2.53 -15.02
CA GLY A 176 -0.86 -1.68 -13.95
C GLY A 176 -0.43 -0.31 -14.49
N LEU A 177 0.35 -0.26 -15.56
CA LEU A 177 0.76 0.99 -16.22
C LEU A 177 -0.44 1.82 -16.72
N ALA A 178 -1.43 1.18 -17.34
CA ALA A 178 -2.64 1.89 -17.77
C ALA A 178 -3.42 2.47 -16.57
N ALA A 179 -3.52 1.70 -15.47
CA ALA A 179 -4.14 2.18 -14.24
C ALA A 179 -3.32 3.29 -13.56
N ALA A 180 -1.98 3.23 -13.65
CA ALA A 180 -1.07 4.26 -13.18
C ALA A 180 -1.33 5.59 -13.88
N VAL A 181 -1.43 5.57 -15.23
CA VAL A 181 -1.78 6.75 -16.04
C VAL A 181 -3.16 7.28 -15.65
N ALA A 182 -4.17 6.40 -15.53
CA ALA A 182 -5.52 6.81 -15.16
C ALA A 182 -5.59 7.48 -13.78
N GLY A 183 -4.89 6.95 -12.78
CA GLY A 183 -4.85 7.52 -11.44
C GLY A 183 -4.18 8.89 -11.40
N ALA A 184 -3.02 9.02 -12.04
CA ALA A 184 -2.30 10.29 -12.13
C ALA A 184 -3.12 11.35 -12.90
N LEU A 185 -3.78 10.95 -14.00
CA LEU A 185 -4.60 11.83 -14.82
C LEU A 185 -5.82 12.35 -14.07
N VAL A 186 -6.55 11.49 -13.35
CA VAL A 186 -7.72 11.89 -12.56
C VAL A 186 -7.34 12.94 -11.51
N ILE A 187 -6.21 12.76 -10.81
CA ILE A 187 -5.71 13.75 -9.86
C ILE A 187 -5.32 15.06 -10.55
N SER A 188 -4.59 14.98 -11.65
CA SER A 188 -4.12 16.16 -12.39
C SER A 188 -5.28 16.98 -12.96
N LEU A 189 -6.31 16.32 -13.50
CA LEU A 189 -7.54 16.97 -13.95
C LEU A 189 -8.33 17.58 -12.78
N THR A 190 -8.41 16.89 -11.65
CA THR A 190 -9.05 17.44 -10.44
C THR A 190 -8.32 18.69 -9.95
N ALA A 191 -6.98 18.68 -9.97
CA ALA A 191 -6.16 19.82 -9.62
C ALA A 191 -6.48 21.02 -10.55
N VAL A 192 -6.50 20.80 -11.87
CA VAL A 192 -6.79 21.88 -12.81
C VAL A 192 -8.25 22.39 -12.70
N ALA A 193 -9.20 21.51 -12.41
CA ALA A 193 -10.61 21.88 -12.30
C ALA A 193 -10.93 22.73 -11.06
N LEU A 194 -10.20 22.52 -9.95
CA LEU A 194 -10.55 23.10 -8.65
C LEU A 194 -9.54 24.11 -8.10
N THR A 195 -8.34 24.19 -8.68
CA THR A 195 -7.37 25.22 -8.31
C THR A 195 -7.83 26.58 -8.85
N PRO A 196 -7.84 27.64 -8.02
CA PRO A 196 -8.21 28.97 -8.49
C PRO A 196 -7.06 29.59 -9.27
N PHE A 197 -6.88 29.22 -10.55
CA PHE A 197 -5.84 29.83 -11.39
C PHE A 197 -6.12 31.31 -11.66
N CYS A 198 -5.08 32.13 -11.64
CA CYS A 198 -5.18 33.50 -12.14
C CYS A 198 -5.37 33.54 -13.68
N ARG A 199 -5.71 34.71 -14.21
CA ARG A 199 -6.07 34.88 -15.64
C ARG A 199 -4.90 34.62 -16.60
N GLU A 200 -3.68 34.74 -16.10
CA GLU A 200 -2.42 34.53 -16.83
C GLU A 200 -2.21 33.06 -17.21
N TRP A 201 -2.91 32.12 -16.57
CA TRP A 201 -2.90 30.72 -16.97
C TRP A 201 -3.80 30.49 -18.20
N ASP A 202 -3.18 30.40 -19.37
CA ASP A 202 -3.83 30.01 -20.60
C ASP A 202 -4.14 28.50 -20.65
N ALA A 203 -4.99 28.10 -21.61
CA ALA A 203 -5.39 26.71 -21.76
C ALA A 203 -4.20 25.78 -22.10
N PRO A 204 -3.25 26.16 -22.98
CA PRO A 204 -2.03 25.38 -23.22
C PRO A 204 -1.20 25.15 -21.95
N SER A 205 -0.96 26.16 -21.10
CA SER A 205 -0.17 25.98 -19.88
C SER A 205 -0.88 25.07 -18.87
N LYS A 206 -2.21 25.16 -18.76
CA LYS A 206 -2.99 24.23 -17.94
C LYS A 206 -2.89 22.80 -18.46
N ALA A 207 -2.97 22.59 -19.78
CA ALA A 207 -2.80 21.27 -20.39
C ALA A 207 -1.38 20.72 -20.17
N ALA A 208 -0.36 21.56 -20.31
CA ALA A 208 1.04 21.21 -20.00
C ALA A 208 1.21 20.82 -18.53
N PHE A 209 0.55 21.53 -17.60
CA PHE A 209 0.55 21.18 -16.19
C PHE A 209 -0.12 19.81 -15.93
N VAL A 210 -1.26 19.51 -16.56
CA VAL A 210 -1.89 18.17 -16.47
C VAL A 210 -0.94 17.10 -16.98
N ALA A 211 -0.31 17.31 -18.14
CA ALA A 211 0.63 16.37 -18.72
C ALA A 211 1.83 16.14 -17.78
N ALA A 212 2.43 17.22 -17.27
CA ALA A 212 3.56 17.16 -16.36
C ALA A 212 3.22 16.42 -15.06
N MET A 213 2.10 16.75 -14.41
CA MET A 213 1.67 16.09 -13.16
C MET A 213 1.27 14.63 -13.39
N THR A 214 0.69 14.32 -14.54
CA THR A 214 0.39 12.93 -14.94
C THR A 214 1.68 12.14 -15.13
N SER A 215 2.68 12.71 -15.82
CA SER A 215 3.99 12.10 -15.99
C SER A 215 4.69 11.88 -14.65
N VAL A 216 4.72 12.89 -13.77
CA VAL A 216 5.26 12.77 -12.41
C VAL A 216 4.57 11.64 -11.64
N GLY A 217 3.25 11.53 -11.73
CA GLY A 217 2.51 10.46 -11.07
C GLY A 217 2.91 9.07 -11.56
N VAL A 218 3.01 8.89 -12.88
CA VAL A 218 3.45 7.62 -13.50
C VAL A 218 4.89 7.27 -13.12
N PHE A 219 5.80 8.25 -13.18
CA PHE A 219 7.18 8.05 -12.72
C PHE A 219 7.25 7.75 -11.22
N GLY A 220 6.35 8.32 -10.41
CA GLY A 220 6.19 7.99 -9.01
C GLY A 220 5.83 6.51 -8.81
N SER A 221 4.85 5.98 -9.53
CA SER A 221 4.51 4.54 -9.45
C SER A 221 5.65 3.63 -9.94
N LEU A 222 6.40 4.05 -10.96
CA LEU A 222 7.61 3.33 -11.39
C LEU A 222 8.72 3.38 -10.35
N LEU A 223 8.88 4.52 -9.66
CA LEU A 223 9.82 4.68 -8.56
C LEU A 223 9.42 3.78 -7.38
N ASP A 224 8.13 3.70 -7.05
CA ASP A 224 7.62 2.76 -6.05
C ASP A 224 8.01 1.32 -6.40
N SER A 225 7.77 0.92 -7.65
CA SER A 225 8.17 -0.40 -8.16
C SER A 225 9.68 -0.63 -8.05
N LEU A 226 10.50 0.37 -8.36
CA LEU A 226 11.97 0.27 -8.27
C LEU A 226 12.42 0.13 -6.81
N LEU A 227 11.91 0.99 -5.93
CA LEU A 227 12.21 0.95 -4.50
C LEU A 227 11.71 -0.36 -3.87
N GLY A 228 10.53 -0.84 -4.26
CA GLY A 228 9.98 -2.12 -3.86
C GLY A 228 10.87 -3.29 -4.29
N ALA A 229 11.32 -3.31 -5.54
CA ALA A 229 12.23 -4.35 -6.04
C ALA A 229 13.59 -4.37 -5.32
N LEU A 230 14.07 -3.22 -4.83
CA LEU A 230 15.39 -3.08 -4.20
C LEU A 230 15.35 -3.21 -2.68
N LEU A 231 14.33 -2.62 -2.03
CA LEU A 231 14.29 -2.34 -0.60
C LEU A 231 13.13 -3.03 0.15
N GLN A 232 12.23 -3.72 -0.56
CA GLN A 232 11.11 -4.44 0.06
C GLN A 232 11.15 -5.93 -0.29
N ALA A 233 11.20 -6.79 0.72
CA ALA A 233 11.18 -8.23 0.49
C ALA A 233 9.81 -8.70 -0.04
N SER A 234 9.80 -9.34 -1.21
CA SER A 234 8.64 -10.09 -1.71
C SER A 234 8.76 -11.53 -1.26
N VAL A 235 7.83 -12.01 -0.45
CA VAL A 235 7.87 -13.38 0.08
C VAL A 235 6.83 -14.22 -0.66
N VAL A 236 7.22 -15.39 -1.14
CA VAL A 236 6.33 -16.36 -1.78
C VAL A 236 6.15 -17.58 -0.90
N ASP A 237 4.93 -18.12 -0.85
CA ASP A 237 4.67 -19.42 -0.27
C ASP A 237 5.11 -20.51 -1.24
N VAL A 238 6.03 -21.38 -0.79
CA VAL A 238 6.70 -22.36 -1.66
C VAL A 238 5.72 -23.40 -2.21
N ARG A 239 4.63 -23.69 -1.47
CA ARG A 239 3.64 -24.71 -1.85
C ARG A 239 2.69 -24.21 -2.93
N THR A 240 2.30 -22.94 -2.85
CA THR A 240 1.28 -22.35 -3.73
C THR A 240 1.84 -21.43 -4.80
N GLY A 241 3.09 -21.00 -4.66
CA GLY A 241 3.74 -20.04 -5.56
C GLY A 241 3.15 -18.62 -5.48
N LYS A 242 2.29 -18.35 -4.49
CA LYS A 242 1.62 -17.06 -4.32
C LYS A 242 2.44 -16.12 -3.45
N VAL A 243 2.36 -14.83 -3.74
CA VAL A 243 2.97 -13.81 -2.89
C VAL A 243 2.20 -13.71 -1.58
N VAL A 244 2.94 -13.66 -0.49
CA VAL A 244 2.46 -13.48 0.87
C VAL A 244 2.59 -11.99 1.23
N GLU A 245 1.48 -11.38 1.63
CA GLU A 245 1.40 -9.96 1.98
C GLU A 245 1.37 -9.78 3.51
N GLY A 246 2.09 -8.76 4.00
CA GLY A 246 2.08 -8.40 5.40
C GLY A 246 0.84 -7.56 5.75
N ALA A 247 0.18 -7.91 6.86
CA ALA A 247 -1.03 -7.20 7.28
C ALA A 247 -0.76 -5.70 7.52
N GLY A 248 -1.50 -4.84 6.82
CA GLY A 248 -1.39 -3.38 6.91
C GLY A 248 -0.10 -2.80 6.30
N GLY A 249 0.49 -3.49 5.32
CA GLY A 249 1.73 -3.06 4.65
C GLY A 249 2.99 -3.33 5.47
N ARG A 250 2.92 -4.22 6.47
CA ARG A 250 4.08 -4.61 7.31
C ARG A 250 4.98 -5.62 6.58
N LYS A 251 6.20 -5.79 7.10
CA LYS A 251 7.14 -6.81 6.62
C LYS A 251 6.62 -8.22 6.89
N VAL A 252 6.95 -9.16 6.01
CA VAL A 252 6.55 -10.57 6.14
C VAL A 252 7.69 -11.36 6.80
N PRO A 253 7.44 -12.05 7.93
CA PRO A 253 8.45 -12.90 8.54
C PRO A 253 8.74 -14.10 7.65
N VAL A 254 10.02 -14.21 7.25
CA VAL A 254 10.54 -15.30 6.40
C VAL A 254 10.93 -16.52 7.25
N HIS A 255 11.46 -16.29 8.45
CA HIS A 255 11.79 -17.35 9.39
C HIS A 255 10.61 -17.56 10.34
N SER A 256 10.15 -18.80 10.43
CA SER A 256 9.12 -19.19 11.39
C SER A 256 9.70 -19.14 12.81
N ALA A 257 9.80 -17.94 13.39
CA ALA A 257 10.23 -17.72 14.77
C ALA A 257 9.29 -18.36 15.82
N GLY A 258 8.25 -19.08 15.38
CA GLY A 258 7.31 -19.82 16.23
C GLY A 258 7.56 -21.32 16.36
N SER A 259 8.45 -21.94 15.56
CA SER A 259 8.56 -23.42 15.59
C SER A 259 9.35 -23.96 16.78
N LEU A 260 10.34 -23.21 17.31
CA LEU A 260 11.14 -23.67 18.45
C LEU A 260 10.30 -23.71 19.74
N HIS A 261 9.61 -22.62 20.06
CA HIS A 261 8.85 -22.52 21.31
C HIS A 261 7.61 -23.44 21.32
N SER A 262 6.95 -23.63 20.17
CA SER A 262 5.81 -24.55 20.05
C SER A 262 6.22 -26.02 20.09
N LYS A 263 7.34 -26.40 19.45
CA LYS A 263 7.89 -27.76 19.55
C LYS A 263 8.40 -28.05 20.96
N GLN A 264 9.02 -27.08 21.62
CA GLN A 264 9.52 -27.24 22.98
C GLN A 264 8.37 -27.31 24.00
N ARG A 265 7.29 -26.51 23.84
CA ARG A 265 6.05 -26.67 24.61
C ARG A 265 5.36 -28.00 24.34
N ALA A 266 5.27 -28.45 23.09
CA ALA A 266 4.67 -29.73 22.75
C ALA A 266 5.48 -30.90 23.33
N LYS A 267 6.82 -30.81 23.33
CA LYS A 267 7.73 -31.79 23.92
C LYS A 267 7.66 -31.82 25.45
N ILE A 268 7.52 -30.66 26.10
CA ILE A 268 7.29 -30.55 27.55
C ILE A 268 5.90 -31.10 27.91
N ARG A 269 4.87 -30.81 27.10
CA ARG A 269 3.49 -31.28 27.33
C ARG A 269 3.37 -32.79 27.11
N SER A 270 4.09 -33.37 26.14
CA SER A 270 4.16 -34.82 25.95
C SER A 270 4.97 -35.50 27.05
N ALA A 271 6.04 -34.87 27.55
CA ALA A 271 6.83 -35.39 28.67
C ALA A 271 6.06 -35.34 30.01
N ALA A 272 5.25 -34.30 30.23
CA ALA A 272 4.35 -34.22 31.38
C ALA A 272 3.21 -35.24 31.28
N ALA A 273 2.60 -35.42 30.10
CA ALA A 273 1.54 -36.40 29.89
C ALA A 273 2.01 -37.86 29.99
N SER A 274 3.31 -38.13 29.77
CA SER A 274 3.89 -39.47 30.00
C SER A 274 4.24 -39.73 31.47
N HIS A 275 4.34 -38.69 32.32
CA HIS A 275 4.71 -38.86 33.72
C HIS A 275 3.51 -39.07 34.66
N ASP A 276 2.29 -38.70 34.22
CA ASP A 276 1.04 -38.86 34.98
C ASP A 276 0.33 -40.22 34.75
N ARG A 277 0.98 -41.20 34.10
CA ARG A 277 0.43 -42.55 33.91
C ARG A 277 1.25 -43.63 34.64
N SER A 278 1.51 -43.39 35.92
CA SER A 278 2.05 -44.42 36.83
C SER A 278 1.45 -44.20 38.21
N GLY A 279 0.23 -44.70 38.43
CA GLY A 279 -0.44 -44.64 39.72
C GLY A 279 -1.94 -44.92 39.61
N ASP A 280 -2.31 -46.16 39.89
CA ASP A 280 -3.60 -46.67 40.33
C ASP A 280 -4.81 -46.70 39.36
N GLY A 281 -5.24 -47.93 39.09
CA GLY A 281 -6.36 -48.24 38.21
C GLY A 281 -7.71 -48.33 38.92
N VAL A 282 -8.79 -48.26 38.14
CA VAL A 282 -9.96 -49.18 38.15
C VAL A 282 -10.65 -49.03 36.78
N ALA A 283 -11.15 -50.15 36.26
CA ALA A 283 -11.68 -50.36 34.93
C ALA A 283 -13.09 -49.77 34.68
N SER A 284 -13.39 -49.40 33.42
CA SER A 284 -14.43 -50.08 32.63
C SER A 284 -14.56 -49.55 31.18
N SER A 285 -14.52 -50.51 30.25
CA SER A 285 -15.23 -50.61 28.95
C SER A 285 -15.10 -49.51 27.88
N SER A 286 -14.30 -49.79 26.86
CA SER A 286 -14.79 -50.14 25.52
C SER A 286 -13.60 -50.44 24.61
N GLY A 287 -13.58 -51.65 24.06
CA GLY A 287 -12.47 -52.17 23.26
C GLY A 287 -12.41 -51.51 21.88
N VAL A 288 -11.19 -51.19 21.46
CA VAL A 288 -10.78 -51.18 20.06
C VAL A 288 -9.38 -51.79 20.00
N ASP A 289 -9.28 -52.93 19.32
CA ASP A 289 -8.13 -53.82 19.30
C ASP A 289 -6.83 -53.16 18.83
N ALA A 290 -5.80 -53.22 19.68
CA ALA A 290 -4.43 -52.81 19.36
C ALA A 290 -3.77 -53.67 18.26
N GLY A 291 -4.41 -54.77 17.85
CA GLY A 291 -4.00 -55.59 16.70
C GLY A 291 -4.36 -54.97 15.34
N ALA A 292 -5.47 -54.22 15.25
CA ALA A 292 -5.93 -53.65 13.98
C ALA A 292 -5.04 -52.48 13.52
N ALA A 293 -4.51 -51.68 14.46
CA ALA A 293 -3.61 -50.57 14.16
C ALA A 293 -2.26 -51.04 13.58
N LYS A 294 -1.78 -52.23 13.96
CA LYS A 294 -0.52 -52.80 13.48
C LYS A 294 -0.65 -53.39 12.08
N VAL A 295 -1.80 -54.00 11.76
CA VAL A 295 -2.09 -54.55 10.42
C VAL A 295 -2.31 -53.44 9.39
N VAL A 296 -2.88 -52.30 9.79
CA VAL A 296 -3.03 -51.12 8.90
C VAL A 296 -1.68 -50.44 8.64
N LEU A 297 -0.78 -50.37 9.64
CA LEU A 297 0.57 -49.83 9.45
C LEU A 297 1.44 -50.72 8.54
N ASP A 298 1.40 -52.05 8.72
CA ASP A 298 2.19 -52.98 7.90
C ASP A 298 1.66 -53.09 6.47
N SER A 299 0.35 -52.91 6.26
CA SER A 299 -0.24 -52.89 4.91
C SER A 299 0.10 -51.60 4.15
N ALA A 300 0.27 -50.48 4.85
CA ALA A 300 0.75 -49.22 4.25
C ALA A 300 2.25 -49.28 3.90
N ALA A 301 3.05 -50.08 4.60
CA ALA A 301 4.46 -50.32 4.29
C ALA A 301 4.70 -51.24 3.08
N ARG A 302 3.71 -52.06 2.70
CA ARG A 302 3.77 -52.96 1.53
C ARG A 302 3.14 -52.40 0.25
N ALA A 303 2.30 -51.37 0.35
CA ALA A 303 1.82 -50.62 -0.79
C ALA A 303 2.85 -49.53 -1.12
N GLY A 304 3.70 -49.78 -2.13
CA GLY A 304 4.78 -48.91 -2.59
C GLY A 304 4.33 -47.51 -3.00
N SER A 305 4.00 -46.68 -2.02
CA SER A 305 3.99 -45.23 -2.15
C SER A 305 5.44 -44.78 -2.10
N ILE A 306 5.85 -44.10 -3.15
CA ILE A 306 7.16 -43.48 -3.30
C ILE A 306 7.30 -42.48 -2.15
N LEU A 307 7.92 -42.93 -1.06
CA LEU A 307 8.50 -42.04 -0.05
C LEU A 307 9.62 -41.28 -0.76
N PRO A 308 9.59 -39.94 -0.80
CA PRO A 308 10.73 -39.19 -1.29
C PRO A 308 11.92 -39.50 -0.37
N GLU A 309 13.03 -39.91 -0.98
CA GLU A 309 14.32 -40.12 -0.33
C GLU A 309 14.67 -38.94 0.59
N ASP A 310 15.35 -39.28 1.69
CA ASP A 310 15.96 -38.38 2.66
C ASP A 310 16.97 -37.41 1.99
N GLY A 311 16.43 -36.35 1.39
CA GLY A 311 17.15 -35.13 1.07
C GLY A 311 16.89 -34.12 2.18
N LYS A 312 17.95 -33.60 2.81
CA LYS A 312 17.92 -32.45 3.73
C LYS A 312 17.34 -31.22 3.01
N HIS A 313 16.01 -31.14 2.88
CA HIS A 313 15.32 -29.93 2.50
C HIS A 313 14.81 -29.25 3.76
N ASN A 314 15.38 -28.08 4.06
CA ASN A 314 14.81 -27.17 5.04
C ASN A 314 13.31 -27.02 4.77
N ASN A 315 12.48 -27.30 5.79
CA ASN A 315 11.03 -27.11 5.78
C ASN A 315 10.65 -25.60 5.75
N GLU A 316 11.18 -24.86 4.80
CA GLU A 316 10.86 -23.44 4.60
C GLU A 316 9.56 -23.33 3.80
N SER A 317 8.47 -22.99 4.50
CA SER A 317 7.18 -22.74 3.86
C SER A 317 7.17 -21.45 3.04
N ARG A 318 8.12 -20.55 3.30
CA ARG A 318 8.21 -19.22 2.70
C ARG A 318 9.62 -18.95 2.19
N ARG A 319 9.72 -18.35 1.01
CA ARG A 319 10.98 -17.98 0.37
C ARG A 319 10.92 -16.52 -0.07
N VAL A 320 12.03 -15.79 0.05
CA VAL A 320 12.16 -14.45 -0.55
C VAL A 320 12.37 -14.58 -2.05
N GLU A 321 11.48 -13.99 -2.85
CA GLU A 321 11.48 -14.00 -4.31
C GLU A 321 12.32 -12.85 -4.89
N THR A 322 12.19 -11.66 -4.31
CA THR A 322 12.89 -10.41 -4.70
C THR A 322 13.07 -9.47 -3.51
N GLY A 323 13.95 -8.48 -3.68
CA GLY A 323 14.15 -7.38 -2.74
C GLY A 323 14.97 -7.71 -1.50
N ARG A 324 15.16 -6.70 -0.66
CA ARG A 324 15.80 -6.78 0.65
C ARG A 324 14.78 -6.36 1.70
N ASP A 325 14.85 -6.88 2.92
CA ASP A 325 13.89 -6.53 3.97
C ASP A 325 14.28 -5.22 4.69
N ILE A 326 14.46 -4.12 3.95
CA ILE A 326 14.93 -2.83 4.49
C ILE A 326 13.72 -1.96 4.87
N LEU A 327 12.82 -1.71 3.91
CA LEU A 327 11.62 -0.91 4.10
C LEU A 327 10.37 -1.79 4.10
N SER A 328 9.34 -1.30 4.79
CA SER A 328 7.98 -1.81 4.64
C SER A 328 7.29 -1.16 3.44
N ASN A 329 6.14 -1.68 3.01
CA ASN A 329 5.34 -1.07 1.94
C ASN A 329 5.05 0.41 2.24
N ASN A 330 4.59 0.69 3.47
CA ASN A 330 4.31 2.06 3.91
C ASN A 330 5.55 2.96 3.87
N GLY A 331 6.73 2.41 4.13
CA GLY A 331 7.99 3.15 4.03
C GLY A 331 8.36 3.49 2.59
N VAL A 332 8.16 2.54 1.66
CA VAL A 332 8.37 2.77 0.22
C VAL A 332 7.41 3.83 -0.30
N ASN A 333 6.11 3.71 -0.01
CA ASN A 333 5.10 4.71 -0.39
C ASN A 333 5.47 6.12 0.10
N PHE A 334 5.92 6.25 1.35
CA PHE A 334 6.32 7.55 1.90
C PHE A 334 7.52 8.15 1.16
N VAL A 335 8.56 7.34 0.90
CA VAL A 335 9.76 7.79 0.18
C VAL A 335 9.41 8.17 -1.25
N MET A 336 8.56 7.39 -1.92
CA MET A 336 8.07 7.70 -3.26
C MET A 336 7.30 9.02 -3.29
N ALA A 337 6.34 9.20 -2.38
CA ALA A 337 5.52 10.41 -2.30
C ALA A 337 6.39 11.66 -2.02
N ALA A 338 7.33 11.56 -1.07
CA ALA A 338 8.28 12.62 -0.78
C ALA A 338 9.16 12.96 -1.99
N SER A 339 9.69 11.94 -2.67
CA SER A 339 10.55 12.11 -3.83
C SER A 339 9.79 12.76 -4.99
N ALA A 340 8.56 12.33 -5.26
CA ALA A 340 7.71 12.90 -6.28
C ALA A 340 7.40 14.38 -6.01
N SER A 341 7.05 14.73 -4.77
CA SER A 341 6.82 16.13 -4.37
C SER A 341 8.06 17.00 -4.56
N VAL A 342 9.21 16.56 -4.04
CA VAL A 342 10.46 17.32 -4.12
C VAL A 342 10.94 17.46 -5.57
N ALA A 343 10.93 16.37 -6.34
CA ALA A 343 11.35 16.40 -7.74
C ALA A 343 10.43 17.28 -8.59
N ALA A 344 9.12 17.26 -8.35
CA ALA A 344 8.18 18.12 -9.07
C ALA A 344 8.37 19.60 -8.73
N MET A 345 8.59 19.94 -7.46
CA MET A 345 8.92 21.31 -7.06
C MET A 345 10.25 21.77 -7.66
N ALA A 346 11.29 20.93 -7.66
CA ALA A 346 12.56 21.24 -8.28
C ALA A 346 12.47 21.39 -9.81
N GLY A 347 11.72 20.52 -10.47
CA GLY A 347 11.45 20.63 -11.90
C GLY A 347 10.67 21.91 -12.25
N ALA A 348 9.65 22.25 -11.46
CA ALA A 348 8.90 23.49 -11.63
C ALA A 348 9.77 24.73 -11.36
N ALA A 349 10.60 24.69 -10.33
CA ALA A 349 11.56 25.77 -10.02
C ALA A 349 12.51 26.02 -11.19
N PHE A 350 13.03 24.93 -11.79
CA PHE A 350 13.89 25.01 -12.97
C PHE A 350 13.16 25.54 -14.21
N VAL A 351 11.95 25.04 -14.49
CA VAL A 351 11.16 25.46 -15.66
C VAL A 351 10.68 26.90 -15.56
N TRP A 352 10.37 27.37 -14.36
CA TRP A 352 9.86 28.72 -14.12
C TRP A 352 10.96 29.72 -13.70
N ASP A 353 12.21 29.29 -13.65
CA ASP A 353 13.36 30.10 -13.24
C ASP A 353 13.16 30.84 -11.90
N ILE A 354 12.61 30.11 -10.91
CA ILE A 354 12.40 30.62 -9.54
C ILE A 354 13.25 29.86 -8.53
N PRO A 355 13.85 30.54 -7.54
CA PRO A 355 14.76 29.87 -6.62
C PRO A 355 13.99 28.94 -5.68
N LEU A 356 14.56 27.77 -5.37
CA LEU A 356 14.00 26.78 -4.45
C LEU A 356 13.75 27.34 -3.04
N SER A 357 14.46 28.40 -2.65
CA SER A 357 14.22 29.11 -1.38
C SER A 357 12.80 29.67 -1.27
N THR A 358 12.09 29.89 -2.39
CA THR A 358 10.68 30.30 -2.41
C THR A 358 9.74 29.26 -1.79
N ILE A 359 10.14 27.98 -1.73
CA ILE A 359 9.37 26.93 -1.04
C ILE A 359 9.18 27.29 0.43
N LEU A 360 10.22 27.82 1.07
CA LEU A 360 10.25 28.17 2.49
C LEU A 360 10.21 29.68 2.73
N ALA A 361 10.00 30.48 1.68
CA ALA A 361 9.91 31.92 1.83
C ALA A 361 8.69 32.25 2.71
N ILE A 362 8.91 33.13 3.68
CA ILE A 362 7.99 33.52 4.75
C ILE A 362 7.57 34.96 4.51
#